data_AF-A0A3D2B6T1-F1
#
_entry.id   AF-A0A3D2B6T1-F1
#
_cell.length_a   1.000
_cell.length_b   1.000
_cell.length_c   1.000
_cell.angle_alpha   90.00
_cell.angle_beta   90.00
_cell.angle_gamma   90.00
#
_symmetry.space_group_name_H-M   'P 1'
#
loop_
_entity.id
_entity.type
_entity.pdbx_description
1 polymer ?
#
loop_
_entity_poly.entity_id
_entity_poly.type
_entity_poly.pdbx_seq_one_letter_code
_entity_poly.pdbx_strand_id
1 'polypeptide(L)'
;MVTDAVPTRESEIALRTTDYLRFLVPSAIGAGLMLVPFRFGDTFNIGLGIIADFLHARVGSILPGLATLVIVLSAVATIAMVVVRRRLDTEPLANPILGMFLVGPTILVARVVGAITASMVLFQWGPAWLISDTTGRVILNELIPVIMVIFVVAPLLLPLVTDFGLMEFFGTLCSRIFRPLFTLPGRSSIDAIASRMGSAPVGD
;
A
#
# COMPACT_ATOMS: atom_id res chain seq x y z
N MET A 1 -36.52 28.65 -43.81
CA MET A 1 -35.07 28.63 -43.51
C MET A 1 -34.77 29.74 -42.52
N VAL A 2 -35.04 29.47 -41.23
CA VAL A 2 -34.48 30.20 -40.09
C VAL A 2 -34.22 29.11 -39.07
N THR A 3 -32.95 28.82 -38.82
CA THR A 3 -32.48 27.83 -37.86
C THR A 3 -32.62 28.45 -36.48
N ASP A 4 -33.55 27.94 -35.68
CA ASP A 4 -33.63 28.28 -34.26
C ASP A 4 -32.43 27.65 -33.54
N ALA A 5 -31.62 28.52 -32.96
CA ALA A 5 -30.43 28.16 -32.22
C ALA A 5 -30.83 27.42 -30.93
N VAL A 6 -30.25 26.23 -30.75
CA VAL A 6 -30.29 25.47 -29.49
C VAL A 6 -29.61 26.31 -28.41
N PRO A 7 -30.27 26.64 -27.28
CA PRO A 7 -29.59 27.26 -26.15
C PRO A 7 -28.79 26.18 -25.41
N THR A 8 -27.49 26.11 -25.66
CA THR A 8 -26.54 25.41 -24.81
C THR A 8 -26.46 26.12 -23.46
N ARG A 9 -27.24 25.64 -22.48
CA ARG A 9 -27.01 25.95 -21.07
C ARG A 9 -25.76 25.21 -20.60
N GLU A 10 -24.59 25.75 -20.92
CA GLU A 10 -23.40 25.51 -20.13
C GLU A 10 -23.63 26.17 -18.77
N SER A 11 -24.11 25.38 -17.81
CA SER A 11 -24.13 25.78 -16.42
C SER A 11 -22.68 25.96 -15.98
N GLU A 12 -22.22 27.20 -15.99
CA GLU A 12 -21.00 27.67 -15.35
C GLU A 12 -21.02 27.17 -13.90
N ILE A 13 -20.30 26.10 -13.61
CA ILE A 13 -20.14 25.57 -12.26
C ILE A 13 -19.30 26.61 -11.52
N ALA A 14 -19.96 27.59 -10.93
CA ALA A 14 -19.34 28.56 -10.03
C ALA A 14 -18.84 27.77 -8.81
N LEU A 15 -17.59 27.31 -8.87
CA LEU A 15 -16.90 26.60 -7.81
C LEU A 15 -16.95 27.45 -6.54
N ARG A 16 -17.70 26.99 -5.54
CA ARG A 16 -17.80 27.71 -4.26
C ARG A 16 -16.49 27.58 -3.52
N THR A 17 -16.10 28.60 -2.76
CA THR A 17 -14.93 28.57 -1.87
C THR A 17 -14.95 27.35 -0.93
N THR A 18 -16.15 26.89 -0.55
CA THR A 18 -16.36 25.66 0.23
C THR A 18 -15.87 24.39 -0.47
N ASP A 19 -15.96 24.32 -1.80
CA ASP A 19 -15.52 23.16 -2.58
C ASP A 19 -13.99 23.12 -2.68
N TYR A 20 -13.37 24.30 -2.85
CA TYR A 20 -11.91 24.44 -2.77
C TYR A 20 -11.36 24.07 -1.39
N LEU A 21 -12.01 24.50 -0.30
CA LEU A 21 -11.60 24.15 1.07
C LEU A 21 -11.76 22.64 1.37
N ARG A 22 -12.86 22.02 0.89
CA ARG A 22 -13.10 20.57 1.04
C ARG A 22 -12.13 19.70 0.24
N PHE A 23 -11.54 20.25 -0.83
CA PHE A 23 -10.47 19.62 -1.60
C PHE A 23 -9.10 19.85 -0.96
N LEU A 24 -8.78 21.10 -0.63
CA LEU A 24 -7.43 21.54 -0.26
C LEU A 24 -7.02 21.09 1.13
N VAL A 25 -7.93 21.15 2.12
CA VAL A 25 -7.64 20.81 3.52
C VAL A 25 -7.26 19.34 3.69
N PRO A 26 -8.08 18.35 3.29
CA PRO A 26 -7.71 16.93 3.40
C PRO A 26 -6.43 16.62 2.61
N SER A 27 -6.32 17.12 1.39
CA SER A 27 -5.14 16.97 0.53
C SER A 27 -3.85 17.51 1.16
N ALA A 28 -3.89 18.71 1.75
CA ALA A 28 -2.73 19.31 2.42
C ALA A 28 -2.33 18.53 3.69
N ILE A 29 -3.31 18.00 4.43
CA ILE A 29 -3.05 17.15 5.60
C ILE A 29 -2.41 15.83 5.16
N GLY A 30 -2.94 15.17 4.13
CA GLY A 30 -2.37 13.93 3.59
C GLY A 30 -0.94 14.13 3.07
N ALA A 31 -0.73 15.16 2.25
CA ALA A 31 0.61 15.52 1.75
C ALA A 31 1.57 15.88 2.88
N GLY A 32 1.11 16.68 3.85
CA GLY A 32 1.90 17.05 5.03
C GLY A 32 2.32 15.81 5.82
N LEU A 33 1.39 14.91 6.11
CA LEU A 33 1.65 13.70 6.88
C LEU A 33 2.50 12.66 6.13
N MET A 34 2.52 12.65 4.79
CA MET A 34 3.30 11.68 4.01
C MET A 34 4.63 12.19 3.44
N LEU A 35 4.74 13.49 3.11
CA LEU A 35 5.92 14.06 2.46
C LEU A 35 6.77 14.94 3.37
N VAL A 36 6.18 15.56 4.40
CA VAL A 36 6.93 16.47 5.27
C VAL A 36 7.56 15.68 6.42
N PRO A 37 8.90 15.62 6.50
CA PRO A 37 9.56 15.04 7.67
C PRO A 37 9.41 16.01 8.85
N PHE A 38 8.84 15.52 9.94
CA PHE A 38 8.78 16.22 11.21
C PHE A 38 9.88 15.72 12.13
N ARG A 39 10.48 16.63 12.90
CA ARG A 39 11.39 16.24 13.99
C ARG A 39 10.56 15.83 15.19
N PHE A 40 10.67 14.57 15.58
CA PHE A 40 10.05 14.03 16.80
C PHE A 40 11.14 13.35 17.62
N GLY A 41 11.68 14.06 18.62
CA GLY A 41 12.88 13.61 19.35
C GLY A 41 14.16 13.81 18.54
N ASP A 42 15.04 12.80 18.52
CA ASP A 42 16.35 12.82 17.84
C ASP A 42 16.32 12.31 16.39
N THR A 43 15.17 11.84 15.89
CA THR A 43 15.02 11.30 14.54
C THR A 43 14.06 12.13 13.68
N PHE A 44 14.33 12.14 12.38
CA PHE A 44 13.41 12.70 11.38
C PHE A 44 12.44 11.61 10.96
N ASN A 45 11.16 11.78 11.29
CA ASN A 45 10.10 10.84 10.90
C ASN A 45 9.02 11.57 10.09
N ILE A 46 8.48 10.86 9.11
CA ILE A 46 7.32 11.31 8.36
C ILE A 46 6.09 11.22 9.28
N GLY A 47 5.06 12.06 9.07
CA GLY A 47 3.82 12.03 9.87
C GLY A 47 3.16 10.64 9.93
N LEU A 48 3.19 9.89 8.82
CA LEU A 48 2.80 8.49 8.76
C LEU A 48 3.60 7.62 9.76
N GLY A 49 4.91 7.82 9.84
CA GLY A 49 5.80 7.12 10.77
C GLY A 49 5.45 7.42 12.22
N ILE A 50 5.15 8.67 12.56
CA ILE A 50 4.74 9.05 13.92
C ILE A 50 3.44 8.34 14.34
N ILE A 51 2.45 8.29 13.43
CA ILE A 51 1.19 7.59 13.68
C ILE A 51 1.43 6.08 13.82
N ALA A 52 2.29 5.50 12.97
CA ALA A 52 2.66 4.10 13.04
C ALA A 52 3.39 3.78 14.35
N ASP A 53 4.38 4.57 14.75
CA ASP A 53 5.13 4.40 16.00
C ASP A 53 4.21 4.51 17.21
N PHE A 54 3.27 5.46 17.21
CA PHE A 54 2.28 5.60 18.27
C PHE A 54 1.39 4.36 18.39
N LEU A 55 0.90 3.83 17.27
CA LEU A 55 0.07 2.63 17.26
C LEU A 55 0.89 1.38 17.65
N HIS A 56 2.11 1.28 17.17
CA HIS A 56 3.06 0.22 17.52
C HIS A 56 3.40 0.24 19.02
N ALA A 57 3.61 1.41 19.62
CA ALA A 57 3.87 1.53 21.05
C ALA A 57 2.69 1.05 21.92
N ARG A 58 1.45 1.10 21.41
CA ARG A 58 0.24 0.67 22.12
C ARG A 58 -0.07 -0.81 21.97
N VAL A 59 0.27 -1.42 20.84
CA VAL A 59 -0.12 -2.80 20.47
C VAL A 59 1.08 -3.73 20.23
N GLY A 60 2.30 -3.20 20.38
CA GLY A 60 3.58 -3.83 20.01
C GLY A 60 3.79 -5.24 20.55
N SER A 61 3.41 -5.48 21.80
CA SER A 61 3.59 -6.77 22.46
C SER A 61 2.73 -7.90 21.87
N ILE A 62 1.60 -7.57 21.25
CA ILE A 62 0.64 -8.54 20.71
C ILE A 62 0.83 -8.72 19.20
N LEU A 63 1.47 -7.75 18.54
CA LEU A 63 1.67 -7.72 17.08
C LEU A 63 2.38 -8.96 16.51
N PRO A 64 3.48 -9.49 17.10
CA PRO A 64 4.12 -10.71 16.59
C PRO A 64 3.17 -11.92 16.59
N GLY A 65 2.37 -12.07 17.66
CA GLY A 65 1.39 -13.14 17.78
C GLY A 65 0.24 -13.01 16.77
N LEU A 66 -0.29 -11.79 16.61
CA LEU A 66 -1.32 -11.50 15.61
C LEU A 66 -0.81 -11.73 14.19
N ALA A 67 0.43 -11.33 13.90
CA ALA A 67 1.02 -11.53 12.58
C ALA A 67 1.16 -13.02 12.24
N THR A 68 1.70 -13.82 13.16
CA THR A 68 1.77 -15.27 12.99
C THR A 68 0.38 -15.89 12.81
N LEU A 69 -0.61 -15.45 13.60
CA LEU A 69 -1.99 -15.91 13.46
C LEU A 69 -2.55 -15.63 12.05
N VAL A 70 -2.35 -14.43 11.52
CA VAL A 70 -2.80 -14.04 10.18
C VAL A 70 -2.08 -14.87 9.10
N ILE A 71 -0.78 -15.10 9.23
CA ILE A 71 0.00 -15.92 8.29
C ILE A 71 -0.50 -17.36 8.28
N VAL A 72 -0.71 -17.96 9.47
CA VAL A 72 -1.22 -19.32 9.62
C VAL A 72 -2.64 -19.43 9.08
N LEU A 73 -3.53 -18.50 9.42
CA LEU A 73 -4.90 -18.48 8.92
C LEU A 73 -4.94 -18.35 7.39
N SER A 74 -4.09 -17.50 6.82
CA SER A 74 -3.95 -17.35 5.37
C SER A 74 -3.52 -18.66 4.71
N ALA A 75 -2.53 -19.37 5.26
CA ALA A 75 -2.09 -20.67 4.75
C ALA A 75 -3.20 -21.73 4.84
N VAL A 76 -3.89 -21.83 5.99
CA VAL A 76 -5.00 -22.77 6.19
C VAL A 76 -6.16 -22.47 5.24
N ALA A 77 -6.56 -21.21 5.11
CA ALA A 77 -7.63 -20.78 4.20
C ALA A 77 -7.28 -21.11 2.74
N THR A 78 -6.01 -20.92 2.34
CA THR A 78 -5.53 -21.28 1.00
C THR A 78 -5.61 -22.78 0.75
N ILE A 79 -5.16 -23.60 1.71
CA ILE A 79 -5.22 -25.07 1.60
C ILE A 79 -6.69 -25.53 1.52
N ALA A 80 -7.54 -25.04 2.42
CA ALA A 80 -8.96 -25.35 2.44
C ALA A 80 -9.61 -24.99 1.10
N MET A 81 -9.28 -23.81 0.55
CA MET A 81 -9.80 -23.35 -0.73
C MET A 81 -9.36 -24.24 -1.90
N VAL A 82 -8.10 -24.70 -1.92
CA VAL A 82 -7.60 -25.63 -2.96
C VAL A 82 -8.34 -26.98 -2.89
N VAL A 83 -8.61 -27.50 -1.69
CA VAL A 83 -9.37 -28.75 -1.50
C VAL A 83 -10.83 -28.59 -1.90
N VAL A 84 -11.46 -27.48 -1.52
CA VAL A 84 -12.86 -27.16 -1.82
C VAL A 84 -13.05 -26.89 -3.31
N ARG A 85 -12.11 -26.22 -3.98
CA ARG A 85 -12.16 -26.04 -5.45
C ARG A 85 -12.15 -27.37 -6.20
N ARG A 86 -11.43 -28.38 -5.70
CA ARG A 86 -11.48 -29.73 -6.30
C ARG A 86 -12.87 -30.37 -6.18
N ARG A 87 -13.74 -29.86 -5.31
CA ARG A 87 -15.10 -30.34 -5.04
C ARG A 87 -16.20 -29.47 -5.68
N LEU A 88 -15.93 -28.20 -5.95
CA LEU A 88 -16.89 -27.28 -6.58
C LEU A 88 -16.48 -26.98 -8.03
N ASP A 89 -17.33 -27.37 -8.98
CA ASP A 89 -17.27 -27.01 -10.40
C ASP A 89 -17.63 -25.52 -10.65
N THR A 90 -17.42 -24.65 -9.66
CA THR A 90 -17.81 -23.25 -9.73
C THR A 90 -16.63 -22.39 -10.17
N GLU A 91 -16.83 -21.62 -11.24
CA GLU A 91 -15.84 -20.71 -11.77
C GLU A 91 -15.32 -19.75 -10.68
N PRO A 92 -14.00 -19.66 -10.46
CA PRO A 92 -13.40 -18.79 -9.44
C PRO A 92 -13.67 -17.30 -9.68
N LEU A 93 -14.18 -16.93 -10.85
CA LEU A 93 -14.56 -15.57 -11.20
C LEU A 93 -15.82 -15.07 -10.47
N ALA A 94 -16.69 -15.97 -10.00
CA ALA A 94 -17.99 -15.57 -9.45
C ALA A 94 -17.89 -14.86 -8.09
N ASN A 95 -16.79 -15.06 -7.35
CA ASN A 95 -16.60 -14.49 -6.02
C ASN A 95 -15.17 -13.96 -5.83
N PRO A 96 -14.95 -12.63 -5.83
CA PRO A 96 -13.62 -12.01 -5.68
C PRO A 96 -12.85 -12.47 -4.43
N ILE A 97 -13.58 -12.75 -3.35
CA ILE A 97 -13.03 -13.20 -2.06
C ILE A 97 -12.40 -14.59 -2.21
N LEU A 98 -13.04 -15.50 -2.93
CA LEU A 98 -12.50 -16.84 -3.16
C LEU A 98 -11.24 -16.81 -4.05
N GLY A 99 -11.14 -15.82 -4.96
CA GLY A 99 -9.95 -15.58 -5.78
C GLY A 99 -8.69 -15.24 -4.96
N MET A 100 -8.83 -14.57 -3.81
CA MET A 100 -7.69 -14.16 -2.97
C MET A 100 -6.98 -15.34 -2.27
N PHE A 101 -7.71 -16.44 -2.07
CA PHE A 101 -7.20 -17.67 -1.44
C PHE A 101 -6.81 -18.74 -2.47
N LEU A 102 -7.10 -18.50 -3.75
CA LEU A 102 -6.84 -19.45 -4.81
C LEU A 102 -5.59 -19.04 -5.60
N VAL A 103 -4.45 -19.32 -4.99
CA VAL A 103 -3.13 -18.97 -5.52
C VAL A 103 -2.45 -20.17 -6.19
N GLY A 104 -1.53 -19.88 -7.11
CA GLY A 104 -0.73 -20.90 -7.78
C GLY A 104 0.11 -21.74 -6.80
N PRO A 105 0.57 -22.93 -7.22
CA PRO A 105 1.25 -23.89 -6.36
C PRO A 105 2.51 -23.31 -5.69
N THR A 106 3.27 -22.45 -6.39
CA THR A 106 4.46 -21.79 -5.84
C THR A 106 4.13 -20.90 -4.65
N ILE A 107 3.05 -20.12 -4.74
CA ILE A 107 2.63 -19.21 -3.67
C ILE A 107 2.00 -19.99 -2.52
N LEU A 108 1.28 -21.09 -2.81
CA LEU A 108 0.79 -22.00 -1.78
C LEU A 108 1.95 -22.56 -0.95
N VAL A 109 3.00 -23.08 -1.59
CA VAL A 109 4.19 -23.58 -0.88
C VAL A 109 4.82 -22.46 -0.04
N ALA A 110 4.97 -21.26 -0.59
CA ALA A 110 5.49 -20.11 0.15
C ALA A 110 4.64 -19.75 1.38
N ARG A 111 3.30 -19.77 1.27
CA ARG A 111 2.38 -19.54 2.40
C ARG A 111 2.54 -20.60 3.49
N VAL A 112 2.65 -21.87 3.11
CA VAL A 112 2.81 -22.98 4.07
C VAL A 112 4.17 -22.90 4.77
N VAL A 113 5.25 -22.71 4.00
CA VAL A 113 6.61 -22.55 4.57
C VAL A 113 6.68 -21.32 5.48
N GLY A 114 6.06 -20.20 5.07
CA GLY A 114 5.96 -19.00 5.88
C GLY A 114 5.19 -19.22 7.19
N ALA A 115 4.06 -19.92 7.15
CA ALA A 115 3.28 -20.26 8.34
C ALA A 115 4.03 -21.16 9.32
N ILE A 116 4.71 -22.20 8.81
CA ILE A 116 5.56 -23.09 9.62
C ILE A 116 6.69 -22.29 10.25
N THR A 117 7.41 -21.52 9.45
CA THR A 117 8.56 -20.71 9.89
C THR A 117 8.15 -19.67 10.94
N ALA A 118 7.07 -18.91 10.70
CA ALA A 118 6.57 -17.91 11.65
C ALA A 118 6.14 -18.56 12.97
N SER A 119 5.49 -19.72 12.92
CA SER A 119 5.09 -20.47 14.12
C SER A 119 6.31 -20.98 14.91
N MET A 120 7.30 -21.54 14.20
CA MET A 120 8.55 -22.01 14.79
C MET A 120 9.31 -20.90 15.51
N VAL A 121 9.40 -19.72 14.88
CA VAL A 121 10.01 -18.53 15.48
C VAL A 121 9.19 -18.02 16.67
N LEU A 122 7.86 -18.00 16.58
CA LEU A 122 7.02 -17.51 17.69
C LEU A 122 7.14 -18.40 18.93
N PHE A 123 7.06 -19.72 18.77
CA PHE A 123 7.15 -20.69 19.88
C PHE A 123 8.59 -21.02 20.28
N GLN A 124 9.60 -20.42 19.62
CA GLN A 124 11.01 -20.73 19.81
C GLN A 124 11.33 -22.24 19.62
N TRP A 125 10.60 -22.90 18.71
CA TRP A 125 10.74 -24.33 18.42
C TRP A 125 11.27 -24.52 17.00
N GLY A 126 12.55 -24.88 16.86
CA GLY A 126 13.17 -25.01 15.54
C GLY A 126 14.70 -24.96 15.52
N PRO A 127 15.30 -24.97 14.32
CA PRO A 127 16.74 -24.91 14.14
C PRO A 127 17.33 -23.59 14.65
N ALA A 128 18.54 -23.65 15.21
CA ALA A 128 19.24 -22.48 15.72
C ALA A 128 19.44 -21.38 14.66
N TRP A 129 19.65 -21.76 13.39
CA TRP A 129 19.79 -20.80 12.28
C TRP A 129 18.52 -20.01 11.99
N LEU A 130 17.35 -20.55 12.31
CA LEU A 130 16.06 -19.91 12.06
C LEU A 130 15.62 -19.02 13.21
N ILE A 131 15.86 -19.47 14.45
CA ILE A 131 15.43 -18.80 15.68
C ILE A 131 16.47 -17.79 16.18
N SER A 132 17.64 -17.73 15.53
CA SER A 132 18.71 -16.80 15.89
C SER A 132 18.19 -15.38 16.04
N ASP A 133 18.76 -14.68 17.03
CA ASP A 133 18.48 -13.30 17.41
C ASP A 133 18.70 -12.30 16.28
N THR A 134 19.38 -12.69 15.20
CA THR A 134 19.71 -11.87 14.04
C THR A 134 18.91 -12.20 12.78
N THR A 135 18.11 -13.27 12.79
CA THR A 135 17.40 -13.75 11.60
C THR A 135 15.89 -13.77 11.85
N GLY A 136 15.28 -14.94 12.12
CA GLY A 136 13.82 -15.06 12.23
C GLY A 136 13.24 -14.23 13.36
N ARG A 137 13.97 -14.06 14.47
CA ARG A 137 13.48 -13.27 15.61
C ARG A 137 13.37 -11.79 15.30
N VAL A 138 14.33 -11.21 14.59
CA VAL A 138 14.28 -9.80 14.12
C VAL A 138 13.10 -9.62 13.18
N ILE A 139 12.95 -10.56 12.23
CA ILE A 139 11.86 -10.49 11.25
C ILE A 139 10.50 -10.50 11.95
N LEU A 140 10.27 -11.42 12.89
CA LEU A 140 8.97 -11.56 13.53
C LEU A 140 8.67 -10.48 14.59
N ASN A 141 9.67 -9.99 15.31
CA ASN A 141 9.45 -9.08 16.44
C ASN A 141 9.68 -7.60 16.10
N GLU A 142 10.45 -7.30 15.05
CA GLU A 142 10.81 -5.92 14.71
C GLU A 142 10.27 -5.52 13.34
N LEU A 143 10.44 -6.37 12.31
CA LEU A 143 10.06 -6.03 10.94
C LEU A 143 8.56 -6.21 10.68
N ILE A 144 8.03 -7.41 10.92
CA ILE A 144 6.62 -7.73 10.63
C ILE A 144 5.64 -6.84 11.41
N PRO A 145 5.83 -6.56 12.71
CA PRO A 145 4.95 -5.67 13.48
C PRO A 145 4.88 -4.25 12.91
N VAL A 146 6.02 -3.68 12.53
CA VAL A 146 6.09 -2.35 11.91
C VAL A 146 5.36 -2.34 10.56
N ILE A 147 5.59 -3.38 9.73
CA ILE A 147 4.91 -3.52 8.44
C ILE A 147 3.40 -3.71 8.61
N MET A 148 2.96 -4.47 9.62
CA MET A 148 1.54 -4.65 9.91
C MET A 148 0.86 -3.32 10.26
N VAL A 149 1.51 -2.51 11.10
CA VAL A 149 0.97 -1.22 11.51
C VAL A 149 0.93 -0.24 10.33
N ILE A 150 2.00 -0.14 9.55
CA ILE A 150 2.00 0.76 8.38
C ILE A 150 0.98 0.29 7.34
N PHE A 151 0.72 -1.00 7.21
CA PHE A 151 -0.29 -1.53 6.28
C PHE A 151 -1.73 -1.20 6.71
N VAL A 152 -1.98 -0.92 7.99
CA VAL A 152 -3.28 -0.42 8.48
C VAL A 152 -3.39 1.09 8.29
N VAL A 153 -2.32 1.82 8.59
CA VAL A 153 -2.35 3.29 8.59
C VAL A 153 -2.21 3.85 7.17
N ALA A 154 -1.30 3.31 6.34
CA ALA A 154 -1.03 3.86 5.01
C ALA A 154 -2.25 3.85 4.09
N PRO A 155 -3.05 2.78 3.96
CA PRO A 155 -4.26 2.80 3.14
C PRO A 155 -5.35 3.74 3.63
N LEU A 156 -5.31 4.19 4.89
CA LEU A 156 -6.21 5.25 5.37
C LEU A 156 -5.77 6.64 4.89
N LEU A 157 -4.46 6.84 4.74
CA LEU A 157 -3.87 8.09 4.26
C LEU A 157 -3.76 8.15 2.73
N LEU A 158 -3.68 7.01 2.04
CA LEU A 158 -3.56 6.96 0.58
C LEU A 158 -4.75 7.64 -0.14
N PRO A 159 -6.02 7.35 0.17
CA PRO A 159 -7.18 8.06 -0.39
C PRO A 159 -7.12 9.57 -0.14
N LEU A 160 -6.58 9.98 1.01
CA LEU A 160 -6.42 11.39 1.38
C LEU A 160 -5.51 12.14 0.39
N VAL A 161 -4.54 11.43 -0.20
CA VAL A 161 -3.57 11.95 -1.17
C VAL A 161 -4.03 11.71 -2.62
N THR A 162 -4.65 10.57 -2.93
CA THR A 162 -5.02 10.23 -4.32
C THR A 162 -6.39 10.76 -4.72
N ASP A 163 -7.38 10.66 -3.84
CA ASP A 163 -8.80 10.80 -4.20
C ASP A 163 -9.34 12.20 -3.97
N PHE A 164 -8.70 13.00 -3.11
CA PHE A 164 -9.03 14.43 -2.92
C PHE A 164 -8.36 15.34 -3.96
N GLY A 165 -7.91 14.77 -5.08
CA GLY A 165 -7.42 15.45 -6.28
C GLY A 165 -6.10 16.23 -6.13
N LEU A 166 -5.37 16.02 -5.03
CA LEU A 166 -3.97 16.42 -4.92
C LEU A 166 -3.13 15.82 -6.07
N MET A 167 -3.40 14.57 -6.48
CA MET A 167 -2.74 13.93 -7.62
C MET A 167 -3.04 14.65 -8.95
N GLU A 168 -4.25 15.20 -9.11
CA GLU A 168 -4.63 16.01 -10.28
C GLU A 168 -3.98 17.41 -10.22
N PHE A 169 -3.86 18.00 -9.03
CA PHE A 169 -3.12 19.25 -8.81
C PHE A 169 -1.61 19.10 -9.05
N PHE A 170 -0.97 18.06 -8.52
CA PHE A 170 0.44 17.78 -8.82
C PHE A 170 0.62 17.33 -10.26
N GLY A 171 -0.30 16.56 -10.85
CA GLY A 171 -0.26 16.18 -12.26
C GLY A 171 -0.30 17.40 -13.18
N THR A 172 -1.16 18.37 -12.88
CA THR A 172 -1.26 19.65 -13.63
C THR A 172 -0.08 20.58 -13.35
N LEU A 173 0.37 20.71 -12.09
CA LEU A 173 1.52 21.53 -11.71
C LEU A 173 2.84 20.98 -12.29
N CYS A 174 3.07 19.67 -12.17
CA CYS A 174 4.20 18.98 -12.79
C CYS A 174 4.11 19.09 -14.31
N SER A 175 2.96 18.88 -14.95
CA SER A 175 2.80 19.07 -16.41
C SER A 175 3.15 20.50 -16.84
N ARG A 176 2.76 21.50 -16.05
CA ARG A 176 3.07 22.92 -16.29
C ARG A 176 4.54 23.28 -16.07
N ILE A 177 5.25 22.61 -15.16
CA ILE A 177 6.69 22.80 -14.90
C ILE A 177 7.56 21.97 -15.88
N PHE A 178 7.13 20.76 -16.23
CA PHE A 178 7.83 19.87 -17.18
C PHE A 178 7.76 20.38 -18.62
N ARG A 179 6.64 20.99 -19.05
CA ARG A 179 6.51 21.59 -20.39
C ARG A 179 7.63 22.59 -20.74
N PRO A 180 7.96 23.57 -19.89
CA PRO A 180 9.04 24.53 -20.16
C PRO A 180 10.44 24.00 -19.81
N LEU A 181 10.57 23.10 -18.84
CA LEU A 181 11.88 22.67 -18.34
C LEU A 181 12.53 21.58 -19.21
N PHE A 182 11.74 20.75 -19.89
CA PHE A 182 12.28 19.62 -20.65
C PHE A 182 12.09 19.69 -22.15
N THR A 183 11.14 20.46 -22.72
CA THR A 183 10.96 20.64 -24.19
C THR A 183 11.22 19.38 -25.05
N LEU A 184 10.93 18.20 -24.53
CA LEU A 184 11.32 16.93 -25.13
C LEU A 184 10.05 16.19 -25.54
N PRO A 185 9.95 15.74 -26.81
CA PRO A 185 8.83 14.94 -27.28
C PRO A 185 8.76 13.67 -26.43
N GLY A 186 7.67 13.54 -25.67
CA GLY A 186 7.60 12.76 -24.43
C GLY A 186 7.79 11.25 -24.50
N ARG A 187 8.33 10.65 -25.56
CA ARG A 187 8.56 9.19 -25.63
C ARG A 187 9.92 8.75 -25.07
N SER A 188 11.00 9.49 -25.32
CA SER A 188 12.36 9.01 -24.99
C SER A 188 12.75 9.22 -23.52
N SER A 189 12.24 10.26 -22.86
CA SER A 189 12.46 10.47 -21.42
C SER A 189 11.65 9.49 -20.56
N ILE A 190 10.51 9.01 -21.07
CA ILE A 190 9.70 7.98 -20.41
C ILE A 190 10.42 6.63 -20.46
N ASP A 191 11.03 6.24 -21.59
CA ASP A 191 11.83 5.01 -21.69
C ASP A 191 13.10 5.06 -20.80
N ALA A 192 13.75 6.22 -20.68
CA ALA A 192 14.91 6.38 -19.81
C ALA A 192 14.57 6.26 -18.32
N ILE A 193 13.43 6.81 -17.89
CA ILE A 193 12.93 6.71 -16.51
C ILE A 193 12.39 5.29 -16.24
N ALA A 194 11.70 4.68 -17.20
CA ALA A 194 11.24 3.29 -17.10
C ALA A 194 12.41 2.30 -16.97
N SER A 195 13.49 2.51 -17.73
CA SER A 195 14.71 1.70 -17.64
C SER A 195 15.41 1.84 -16.28
N ARG A 196 15.43 3.05 -15.69
CA ARG A 196 16.09 3.29 -14.39
C ARG A 196 15.25 2.91 -13.18
N MET A 197 13.93 2.85 -13.34
CA MET A 197 12.98 2.40 -12.32
C MET A 197 12.71 0.88 -12.39
N GLY A 198 12.99 0.25 -13.54
CA GLY A 198 13.03 -1.22 -13.69
C GLY A 198 14.37 -1.85 -13.31
N SER A 199 15.42 -1.06 -13.11
CA SER A 199 16.74 -1.51 -12.67
C SER A 199 17.11 -0.95 -11.31
N ALA A 200 16.23 -1.11 -10.32
CA ALA A 200 16.71 -1.21 -8.94
C ALA A 200 17.34 -2.60 -8.78
N PRO A 201 18.68 -2.74 -8.69
CA PRO A 201 19.22 -3.92 -8.06
C PRO A 201 18.88 -3.79 -6.57
N VAL A 202 17.99 -4.65 -6.10
CA VAL A 202 17.96 -4.98 -4.68
C VAL A 202 19.29 -5.70 -4.42
N GLY A 203 20.26 -4.99 -3.85
CA GLY A 203 21.60 -5.48 -3.59
C GLY A 203 22.52 -4.37 -3.10
N ASP A 204 22.30 -3.93 -1.85
CA ASP A 204 23.26 -3.92 -0.73
C ASP A 204 22.65 -3.24 0.50
#